data_AF-I9B787-F1
#
_entry.id   AF-I9B787-F1
#
_cell.length_a   1.000
_cell.length_b   1.000
_cell.length_c   1.000
_cell.angle_alpha   90.00
_cell.angle_beta   90.00
_cell.angle_gamma   90.00
#
_symmetry.space_group_name_H-M   'P 1'
#
loop_
_entity.id
_entity.type
_entity.pdbx_description
1 polymer ?
#
loop_
_entity_poly.entity_id
_entity_poly.type
_entity_poly.pdbx_seq_one_letter_code
_entity_poly.pdbx_strand_id
1 'polypeptide(L)'
;MVLKNSHIGRFPCCGGIEIVATPGHMPGHISIYLEENKTLITGDALVLENGELIGANPQHTLDMATAKKSIKKLLNYEIDRLICYHGSIYEKDVKESLKKFI
;
A
#
# COMPACT_ATOMS: atom_id res chain seq x y z
N MET A 1 6.00 -0.63 6.97
CA MET A 1 6.17 0.64 7.74
C MET A 1 5.12 0.72 8.85
N VAL A 2 5.46 1.18 10.07
CA VAL A 2 4.54 1.22 11.21
C VAL A 2 4.53 2.58 11.89
N LEU A 3 3.35 3.06 12.27
CA LEU A 3 3.18 4.18 13.18
C LEU A 3 2.55 3.73 14.50
N LYS A 4 3.10 4.23 15.62
CA LYS A 4 2.63 3.90 16.97
C LYS A 4 1.51 4.81 17.48
N ASN A 5 1.19 5.92 16.77
CA ASN A 5 0.28 6.99 17.21
C ASN A 5 -0.72 7.42 16.10
N SER A 6 -1.68 8.30 16.46
CA SER A 6 -2.85 8.77 15.69
C SER A 6 -2.59 9.60 14.42
N HIS A 7 -1.49 9.39 13.71
CA HIS A 7 -1.12 10.20 12.54
C HIS A 7 -1.73 9.69 11.22
N ILE A 8 -2.91 9.06 11.28
CA ILE A 8 -3.68 8.70 10.08
C ILE A 8 -4.43 9.95 9.62
N GLY A 9 -4.36 10.25 8.32
CA GLY A 9 -5.05 11.40 7.75
C GLY A 9 -4.30 12.06 6.62
N ARG A 10 -4.89 13.14 6.12
CA ARG A 10 -4.39 13.94 5.00
C ARG A 10 -3.65 15.17 5.50
N PHE A 11 -2.50 15.45 4.89
CA PHE A 11 -1.62 16.55 5.23
C PHE A 11 -1.45 17.44 3.99
N PRO A 12 -1.81 18.74 4.06
CA PRO A 12 -1.79 19.66 2.92
C PRO A 12 -0.39 20.22 2.65
N CYS A 13 0.64 19.36 2.66
CA CYS A 13 2.01 19.71 2.29
C CYS A 13 2.50 18.80 1.17
N CYS A 14 3.53 19.23 0.43
CA CYS A 14 4.17 18.44 -0.63
C CYS A 14 3.18 17.89 -1.68
N GLY A 15 2.22 18.72 -2.13
CA GLY A 15 1.23 18.29 -3.12
C GLY A 15 0.09 17.41 -2.57
N GLY A 16 0.04 17.18 -1.26
CA GLY A 16 -0.96 16.32 -0.61
C GLY A 16 -0.37 14.96 -0.26
N ILE A 17 -0.26 14.69 1.04
CA ILE A 17 0.18 13.41 1.57
C ILE A 17 -0.94 12.82 2.41
N GLU A 18 -1.35 11.60 2.12
CA GLU A 18 -2.28 10.85 2.97
C GLU A 18 -1.60 9.63 3.59
N ILE A 19 -1.67 9.54 4.92
CA ILE A 19 -1.24 8.35 5.66
C ILE A 19 -2.44 7.42 5.80
N VAL A 20 -2.34 6.25 5.17
CA VAL A 20 -3.42 5.28 5.07
C VAL A 20 -3.09 4.09 5.98
N ALA A 21 -3.95 3.84 6.98
CA ALA A 21 -3.85 2.62 7.77
C ALA A 21 -4.05 1.40 6.88
N THR A 22 -3.08 0.49 6.90
CA THR A 22 -3.07 -0.78 6.16
C THR A 22 -2.64 -1.94 7.08
N PRO A 23 -3.36 -2.19 8.19
CA PRO A 23 -3.03 -3.27 9.11
C PRO A 23 -3.15 -4.65 8.44
N GLY A 24 -2.57 -5.65 9.09
CA GLY A 24 -2.58 -7.05 8.62
C GLY A 24 -1.18 -7.63 8.65
N HIS A 25 -0.24 -7.05 7.89
CA HIS A 25 1.19 -7.42 7.96
C HIS A 25 1.68 -7.37 9.41
N MET A 26 1.41 -6.23 10.07
CA MET A 26 1.48 -6.10 11.53
C MET A 26 0.54 -4.99 12.03
N PRO A 27 0.17 -4.98 13.32
CA PRO A 27 -0.57 -3.88 13.92
C PRO A 27 0.14 -2.54 13.70
N GLY A 28 -0.64 -1.50 13.36
CA GLY A 28 -0.11 -0.17 13.08
C GLY A 28 0.60 -0.01 11.72
N HIS A 29 0.56 -1.03 10.85
CA HIS A 29 1.09 -0.91 9.51
C HIS A 29 0.35 0.18 8.70
N ILE A 30 1.12 0.97 7.94
CA ILE A 30 0.62 2.06 7.10
C ILE A 30 1.20 2.00 5.70
N SER A 31 0.46 2.61 4.78
CA SER A 31 0.91 3.01 3.45
C SER A 31 0.80 4.53 3.34
N ILE A 32 1.55 5.14 2.42
CA ILE A 32 1.52 6.59 2.20
C ILE A 32 1.14 6.86 0.76
N TYR A 33 0.09 7.65 0.56
CA TYR A 33 -0.34 8.10 -0.76
C TYR A 33 0.11 9.54 -0.99
N LEU A 34 0.83 9.75 -2.10
CA LEU A 34 1.28 11.05 -2.57
C LEU A 34 0.35 11.48 -3.70
N GLU A 35 -0.55 12.41 -3.40
CA GLU A 35 -1.70 12.72 -4.26
C GLU A 35 -1.29 13.36 -5.59
N GLU A 36 -0.41 14.37 -5.54
CA GLU A 36 0.07 15.09 -6.72
C GLU A 36 0.71 14.15 -7.76
N ASN A 37 1.36 13.09 -7.30
CA ASN A 37 2.05 12.13 -8.17
C ASN A 37 1.29 10.81 -8.35
N LYS A 38 0.08 10.68 -7.79
CA LYS A 38 -0.70 9.43 -7.79
C LYS A 38 0.14 8.20 -7.40
N THR A 39 1.04 8.39 -6.44
CA THR A 39 2.05 7.40 -6.06
C THR A 39 1.70 6.85 -4.68
N LEU A 40 1.62 5.53 -4.56
CA LEU A 40 1.41 4.86 -3.29
C LEU A 40 2.68 4.12 -2.84
N ILE A 41 3.21 4.51 -1.70
CA ILE A 41 4.25 3.78 -0.98
C ILE A 41 3.56 2.71 -0.15
N THR A 42 3.67 1.46 -0.57
CA THR A 42 2.83 0.36 -0.06
C THR A 42 3.34 -0.18 1.27
N GLY A 43 4.65 -0.07 1.54
CA GLY A 43 5.29 -0.83 2.61
C GLY A 43 5.24 -2.32 2.27
N ASP A 44 4.70 -3.11 3.19
CA ASP A 44 4.56 -4.56 3.05
C ASP A 44 3.11 -4.99 2.76
N ALA A 45 2.22 -4.02 2.52
CA ALA A 45 0.82 -4.31 2.14
C ALA A 45 0.72 -4.93 0.74
N LEU A 46 1.61 -4.53 -0.16
CA LEU A 46 1.82 -5.09 -1.50
C LEU A 46 3.33 -5.20 -1.70
N VAL A 47 3.78 -6.30 -2.27
CA VAL A 47 5.20 -6.53 -2.57
C VAL A 47 5.37 -6.86 -4.05
N LEU A 48 6.54 -6.54 -4.59
CA LEU A 48 6.90 -6.85 -5.96
C LEU A 48 7.92 -7.98 -5.95
N GLU A 49 7.51 -9.16 -6.42
CA GLU A 49 8.35 -10.36 -6.48
C GLU A 49 8.40 -10.87 -7.92
N ASN A 50 9.61 -11.11 -8.44
CA ASN A 50 9.81 -11.58 -9.82
C ASN A 50 9.12 -10.73 -10.90
N GLY A 51 8.96 -9.42 -10.66
CA GLY A 51 8.30 -8.49 -11.57
C GLY A 51 6.76 -8.52 -11.51
N GLU A 52 6.19 -9.34 -10.63
CA GLU A 52 4.74 -9.42 -10.42
C GLU A 52 4.33 -8.80 -9.08
N LEU A 53 3.27 -7.99 -9.14
CA LEU A 53 2.68 -7.42 -7.94
C LEU A 53 1.89 -8.51 -7.21
N ILE A 54 2.30 -8.80 -5.98
CA ILE A 54 1.62 -9.76 -5.10
C ILE A 54 1.17 -9.07 -3.80
N GLY A 55 0.25 -9.71 -3.09
CA GLY A 55 -0.25 -9.21 -1.81
C GLY A 55 0.79 -9.32 -0.69
N ALA A 56 0.38 -8.97 0.53
CA ALA A 56 1.24 -9.15 1.70
C ALA A 56 1.77 -10.60 1.79
N ASN A 57 3.07 -10.76 2.06
CA ASN A 57 3.73 -12.06 2.09
C ASN A 57 3.14 -12.93 3.23
N PRO A 58 2.56 -14.11 2.94
CA PRO A 58 1.92 -14.97 3.94
C PRO A 58 2.85 -15.44 5.06
N GLN A 59 4.16 -15.59 4.80
CA GLN A 59 5.13 -16.05 5.80
C GLN A 59 5.47 -14.96 6.82
N HIS A 60 5.23 -13.70 6.49
CA HIS A 60 5.62 -12.54 7.31
C HIS A 60 4.42 -11.68 7.71
N THR A 61 3.18 -12.15 7.48
CA THR A 61 1.96 -11.38 7.75
C THR A 61 1.19 -11.97 8.91
N LEU A 62 0.98 -11.17 9.96
CA LEU A 62 0.33 -11.62 11.20
C LEU A 62 -1.17 -11.89 11.04
N ASP A 63 -1.85 -11.14 10.16
CA ASP A 63 -3.27 -11.32 9.86
C ASP A 63 -3.54 -11.10 8.36
N MET A 64 -3.60 -12.21 7.62
CA MET A 64 -3.86 -12.20 6.17
C MET A 64 -5.25 -11.70 5.81
N ALA A 65 -6.25 -11.90 6.66
CA ALA A 65 -7.62 -11.46 6.38
C ALA A 65 -7.72 -9.93 6.45
N THR A 66 -7.10 -9.35 7.48
CA THR A 66 -7.00 -7.89 7.62
C THR A 66 -6.09 -7.29 6.54
N ALA A 67 -4.98 -7.95 6.19
CA ALA A 67 -4.11 -7.50 5.10
C ALA A 67 -4.86 -7.40 3.76
N LYS A 68 -5.68 -8.41 3.42
CA LYS A 68 -6.53 -8.38 2.21
C LYS A 68 -7.54 -7.22 2.24
N LYS A 69 -8.17 -6.95 3.40
CA LYS A 69 -9.08 -5.78 3.54
C LYS A 69 -8.33 -4.46 3.35
N SER A 70 -7.11 -4.36 3.86
CA SER A 70 -6.25 -3.20 3.67
C SER A 70 -5.90 -2.97 2.20
N ILE A 71 -5.52 -4.02 1.46
CA ILE A 71 -5.29 -3.94 0.02
C ILE A 71 -6.56 -3.47 -0.70
N LYS A 72 -7.73 -4.05 -0.37
CA LYS A 72 -9.01 -3.62 -0.96
C LYS A 72 -9.32 -2.14 -0.71
N LYS A 73 -8.97 -1.61 0.45
CA LYS A 73 -9.11 -0.16 0.75
C LYS A 73 -8.24 0.70 -0.17
N LEU A 74 -7.02 0.26 -0.50
CA LEU A 74 -6.10 0.97 -1.39
C LEU A 74 -6.62 1.08 -2.83
N LEU A 75 -7.56 0.22 -3.23
CA LEU A 75 -8.18 0.26 -4.57
C LEU A 75 -9.08 1.49 -4.79
N ASN A 76 -9.42 2.22 -3.73
CA ASN A 76 -10.22 3.44 -3.83
C ASN A 76 -9.41 4.68 -4.25
N TYR A 77 -8.09 4.55 -4.38
CA TYR A 77 -7.20 5.64 -4.78
C TYR A 77 -6.89 5.55 -6.28
N GLU A 78 -6.69 6.71 -6.90
CA GLU A 78 -6.11 6.76 -8.24
C GLU A 78 -4.59 6.58 -8.15
N ILE A 79 -4.09 5.41 -8.54
CA ILE A 79 -2.69 5.05 -8.39
C ILE A 79 -2.10 4.74 -9.76
N ASP A 80 -1.09 5.54 -10.15
CA ASP A 80 -0.32 5.34 -11.38
C ASP A 80 1.06 4.71 -11.09
N ARG A 81 1.51 4.78 -9.83
CA ARG A 81 2.80 4.23 -9.39
C ARG A 81 2.71 3.61 -8.00
N LEU A 82 3.27 2.43 -7.85
CA LEU A 82 3.50 1.77 -6.56
C LEU A 82 4.99 1.78 -6.22
N ILE A 83 5.33 2.03 -4.96
CA ILE A 83 6.68 1.85 -4.41
C ILE A 83 6.59 0.79 -3.32
N CYS A 84 7.09 -0.41 -3.61
CA CYS A 84 7.07 -1.55 -2.69
C CYS A 84 8.35 -1.59 -1.86
N TYR A 85 8.24 -1.90 -0.55
CA TYR A 85 9.44 -2.08 0.28
C TYR A 85 10.25 -3.29 -0.17
N HIS A 86 9.58 -4.42 -0.38
CA HIS A 86 10.15 -5.58 -1.04
C HIS A 86 9.92 -5.49 -2.55
N GLY A 87 11.02 -5.32 -3.29
CA GLY A 87 11.05 -5.17 -4.73
C GLY A 87 11.45 -3.76 -5.15
N SER A 88 10.72 -3.15 -6.07
CA SER A 88 11.02 -1.82 -6.60
C SER A 88 9.75 -1.04 -6.97
N ILE A 89 9.90 -0.05 -7.85
CA ILE A 89 8.81 0.74 -8.42
C ILE A 89 8.01 -0.13 -9.41
N TYR A 90 6.69 -0.04 -9.34
CA TYR A 90 5.78 -0.69 -10.28
C TYR A 90 4.80 0.33 -10.88
N GLU A 91 4.89 0.52 -12.19
CA GLU A 91 4.09 1.51 -12.95
C GLU A 91 3.26 0.88 -14.07
N LYS A 92 3.56 -0.37 -14.43
CA LYS A 92 2.91 -1.04 -15.55
C LYS A 92 1.55 -1.59 -15.11
N ASP A 93 0.48 -1.21 -15.81
CA ASP A 93 -0.87 -1.77 -15.63
C ASP A 93 -1.34 -1.79 -14.16
N VAL A 94 -1.00 -0.75 -13.37
CA VAL A 94 -1.23 -0.71 -11.92
C VAL A 94 -2.67 -1.03 -11.56
N LYS A 95 -3.63 -0.40 -12.25
CA LYS A 95 -5.06 -0.58 -11.99
C LYS A 95 -5.51 -2.02 -12.26
N GLU A 96 -5.05 -2.63 -13.34
CA GLU A 96 -5.36 -4.00 -13.75
C GLU A 96 -4.75 -5.02 -12.78
N SER A 97 -3.50 -4.80 -12.37
CA SER A 97 -2.83 -5.65 -11.38
C SER A 97 -3.49 -5.57 -10.01
N LEU A 98 -3.90 -4.38 -9.60
CA LEU A 98 -4.62 -4.17 -8.35
C LEU A 98 -6.00 -4.85 -8.32
N LYS A 99 -6.70 -4.95 -9.45
CA LYS A 99 -7.98 -5.68 -9.56
C LYS A 99 -7.85 -7.18 -9.25
N LYS A 100 -6.66 -7.77 -9.38
CA LYS A 100 -6.42 -9.20 -9.04
C LYS A 100 -6.63 -9.50 -7.55
N PHE A 101 -6.67 -8.49 -6.70
CA PHE A 101 -6.88 -8.62 -5.25
C PHE A 101 -8.35 -8.46 -4.81
N ILE A 102 -9.27 -8.23 -5.77
CA ILE A 102 -10.71 -8.06 -5.50
C ILE A 102 -11.40 -9.41 -5.44
#